data_AF-A0A822A8B3-F1
#
_entry.id   AF-A0A822A8B3-F1
#
_cell.length_a   1.000
_cell.length_b   1.000
_cell.length_c   1.000
_cell.angle_alpha   90.00
_cell.angle_beta   90.00
_cell.angle_gamma   90.00
#
_symmetry.space_group_name_H-M   'P 1'
#
loop_
_entity.id
_entity.type
_entity.pdbx_description
1 polymer ?
#
loop_
_entity_poly.entity_id
_entity_poly.type
_entity_poly.pdbx_seq_one_letter_code
_entity_poly.pdbx_strand_id
1 'polypeptide(L)'
;MRIAILYGAAIISRALAGVLSYTMQKMNGVCGLKSWQWMFLIEGSPIIPLSMITYLFLDSVPNAVQWLTNIEKQLLTNLLRDDVGLVDYNPASSTELSWREVHYVFVDWKVYLYAFTTVGNLIYRDVDKPTYQRGHAICGGMIAASLILTIILRICLMRENRRRTNLSPEEYQHEASVDESINWHLDVRYVL
;
A
#
# COMPACT_ATOMS: atom_id res chain seq x y z
N MET A 1 10.44 9.15 -4.63
CA MET A 1 11.26 8.36 -5.57
C MET A 1 11.15 6.85 -5.37
N ARG A 2 11.35 6.30 -4.16
CA ARG A 2 11.24 4.85 -3.90
C ARG A 2 9.90 4.23 -4.30
N ILE A 3 8.80 4.86 -3.90
CA ILE A 3 7.43 4.43 -4.23
C ILE A 3 7.18 4.44 -5.75
N ALA A 4 7.70 5.42 -6.48
CA ALA A 4 7.55 5.51 -7.94
C ALA A 4 8.26 4.35 -8.67
N ILE A 5 9.44 3.92 -8.18
CA ILE A 5 10.16 2.77 -8.74
C ILE A 5 9.37 1.47 -8.50
N LEU A 6 8.80 1.29 -7.30
CA LEU A 6 7.96 0.13 -6.98
C LEU A 6 6.70 0.08 -7.87
N TYR A 7 6.02 1.22 -8.04
CA TYR A 7 4.86 1.30 -8.94
C TYR A 7 5.24 1.07 -10.41
N GLY A 8 6.38 1.61 -10.87
CA GLY A 8 6.89 1.36 -12.22
C GLY A 8 7.18 -0.13 -12.47
N ALA A 9 7.85 -0.79 -11.52
CA ALA A 9 8.11 -2.23 -11.60
C ALA A 9 6.82 -3.06 -11.64
N ALA A 10 5.80 -2.69 -10.86
CA ALA A 10 4.50 -3.35 -10.90
C ALA A 10 3.81 -3.25 -12.28
N ILE A 11 3.87 -2.08 -12.93
CA ILE A 11 3.31 -1.89 -14.27
C ILE A 11 4.03 -2.76 -15.31
N ILE A 12 5.36 -2.82 -15.24
CA ILE A 12 6.19 -3.65 -16.13
C ILE A 12 5.86 -5.13 -15.93
N SER A 13 5.77 -5.60 -14.68
CA SER A 13 5.37 -6.97 -14.36
C SER A 13 4.01 -7.32 -14.96
N ARG A 14 3.01 -6.43 -14.83
CA ARG A 14 1.68 -6.62 -15.44
C ARG A 14 1.72 -6.71 -16.96
N ALA A 15 2.60 -5.95 -17.62
CA ALA A 15 2.78 -6.04 -19.07
C ALA A 15 3.41 -7.37 -19.49
N LEU A 16 4.36 -7.89 -18.72
CA LEU A 16 5.05 -9.17 -18.97
C LEU A 16 4.18 -10.39 -18.69
N ALA A 17 3.16 -10.28 -17.82
CA ALA A 17 2.25 -11.37 -17.49
C ALA A 17 1.53 -11.95 -18.73
N GLY A 18 1.21 -11.11 -19.73
CA GLY A 18 0.59 -11.58 -20.98
C GLY A 18 1.52 -12.45 -21.84
N VAL A 19 2.80 -12.07 -21.92
CA VAL A 19 3.83 -12.85 -22.65
C VAL A 19 4.08 -14.18 -21.94
N LEU A 20 4.13 -14.17 -20.61
CA LEU A 20 4.29 -15.38 -19.80
C LEU A 20 3.07 -16.31 -19.96
N SER A 21 1.85 -15.79 -19.98
CA SER A 21 0.64 -16.57 -20.23
C SER A 21 0.67 -17.26 -21.61
N TYR A 22 1.18 -16.58 -22.64
CA TYR A 22 1.36 -17.18 -23.96
C TYR A 22 2.38 -18.33 -23.96
N THR A 23 3.50 -18.20 -23.24
CA THR A 23 4.49 -19.28 -23.14
C THR A 23 3.96 -20.48 -22.34
N MET A 24 3.16 -20.25 -21.28
CA MET A 24 2.52 -21.34 -20.52
C MET A 24 1.55 -22.17 -21.36
N GLN A 25 0.80 -21.55 -22.26
CA GLN A 25 -0.10 -22.27 -23.18
C GLN A 25 0.67 -23.21 -24.11
N LYS A 26 1.88 -22.81 -24.55
CA LYS A 26 2.75 -23.67 -25.37
C LYS A 26 3.37 -24.84 -24.61
N MET A 27 3.46 -24.75 -23.28
CA MET A 27 4.02 -25.80 -22.43
C MET A 27 2.96 -26.80 -21.92
N ASN A 28 1.73 -26.74 -22.45
CA ASN A 28 0.69 -27.70 -22.08
C ASN A 28 1.08 -29.12 -22.52
N GLY A 29 1.18 -30.06 -21.60
CA GLY A 29 1.55 -31.45 -21.87
C GLY A 29 3.06 -31.72 -21.89
N VAL A 30 3.90 -30.69 -21.73
CA VAL A 30 5.35 -30.87 -21.57
C VAL A 30 5.61 -31.55 -20.23
N CYS A 31 6.38 -32.65 -20.26
CA CYS A 31 6.62 -33.53 -19.10
C CYS A 31 5.35 -34.10 -18.44
N GLY A 32 4.23 -34.17 -19.18
CA GLY A 32 2.95 -34.64 -18.65
C GLY A 32 2.23 -33.65 -17.73
N LEU A 33 2.72 -32.42 -17.63
CA LEU A 33 2.17 -31.38 -16.75
C LEU A 33 1.23 -30.45 -17.52
N LYS A 34 0.19 -29.97 -16.84
CA LYS A 34 -0.75 -28.97 -17.35
C LYS A 34 -0.12 -27.57 -17.27
N SER A 35 -0.51 -26.66 -18.15
CA SER A 35 0.01 -25.27 -18.18
C SER A 35 -0.05 -24.55 -16.84
N TRP A 36 -1.09 -24.78 -16.03
CA TRP A 36 -1.21 -24.14 -14.72
C TRP A 36 -0.16 -24.62 -13.70
N GLN A 37 0.37 -25.84 -13.85
CA GLN A 37 1.44 -26.35 -12.96
C GLN A 37 2.77 -25.68 -13.30
N TRP A 38 3.04 -25.45 -14.58
CA TRP A 38 4.21 -24.71 -15.04
C TRP A 38 4.20 -23.25 -14.56
N MET A 39 3.02 -22.62 -14.44
CA MET A 39 2.88 -21.28 -13.86
C MET A 39 3.44 -21.23 -12.43
N PHE A 40 3.02 -22.14 -11.56
CA PHE A 40 3.52 -22.18 -10.17
C PHE A 40 5.02 -22.50 -10.09
N LEU A 41 5.53 -23.37 -10.97
CA LEU A 41 6.95 -23.71 -10.98
C LEU A 41 7.81 -22.54 -11.44
N ILE A 42 7.44 -21.86 -12.52
CA ILE A 42 8.25 -20.80 -13.11
C ILE A 42 8.14 -19.51 -12.31
N GLU A 43 6.97 -19.18 -11.79
CA GLU A 43 6.75 -17.98 -10.99
C GLU A 43 7.18 -18.18 -9.53
N GLY A 44 6.93 -19.35 -8.96
CA GLY A 44 7.25 -19.65 -7.56
C GLY A 44 8.71 -20.01 -7.30
N SER A 45 9.38 -20.72 -8.23
CA SER A 45 10.77 -21.14 -8.01
C SER A 45 11.77 -20.01 -7.78
N PRO A 46 11.73 -18.84 -8.46
CA PRO A 46 12.66 -17.74 -8.16
C PRO A 46 12.35 -17.03 -6.83
N ILE A 47 11.11 -17.11 -6.33
CA ILE A 47 10.70 -16.45 -5.09
C ILE A 47 11.31 -17.16 -3.87
N ILE A 48 11.44 -18.48 -3.91
CA ILE A 48 11.98 -19.28 -2.79
C ILE A 48 13.43 -18.86 -2.43
N PRO A 49 14.42 -18.87 -3.35
CA PRO A 49 15.77 -18.43 -3.03
C PRO A 49 15.82 -16.94 -2.75
N LEU A 50 15.02 -16.12 -3.43
CA LEU A 50 14.98 -14.68 -3.16
C LEU A 50 14.49 -14.40 -1.73
N SER A 51 13.45 -15.09 -1.26
CA SER A 51 12.96 -14.99 0.12
C SER A 51 14.03 -15.39 1.13
N MET A 52 14.77 -16.46 0.84
CA MET A 52 15.89 -16.90 1.70
C MET A 52 17.01 -15.85 1.75
N ILE A 53 17.38 -15.26 0.60
CA ILE A 53 18.34 -14.17 0.54
C ILE A 53 17.82 -12.96 1.31
N THR A 54 16.58 -12.54 1.07
CA THR A 54 15.98 -11.41 1.81
C THR A 54 15.99 -11.66 3.31
N TYR A 55 15.68 -12.87 3.77
CA TYR A 55 15.74 -13.20 5.19
C TYR A 55 17.15 -13.04 5.79
N LEU A 56 18.21 -13.33 5.02
CA LEU A 56 19.59 -13.19 5.48
C LEU A 56 20.12 -11.75 5.43
N PHE A 57 19.58 -10.90 4.55
CA PHE A 57 20.06 -9.52 4.35
C PHE A 57 19.15 -8.45 4.97
N LEU A 58 17.91 -8.79 5.33
CA LEU A 58 16.94 -7.85 5.90
C LEU A 58 17.12 -7.78 7.42
N ASP A 59 17.94 -6.82 7.87
CA ASP A 59 18.05 -6.49 9.28
C ASP A 59 16.72 -5.92 9.80
N SER A 60 16.17 -6.52 10.85
CA SER A 60 14.85 -6.19 11.40
C SER A 60 14.82 -4.94 12.28
N VAL A 61 15.98 -4.36 12.64
CA VAL A 61 16.07 -3.23 13.58
C VAL A 61 17.07 -2.18 13.06
N PRO A 62 16.76 -0.87 13.13
CA PRO A 62 17.67 0.22 12.74
C PRO A 62 19.07 0.12 13.36
N ASN A 63 19.16 -0.40 14.59
CA ASN A 63 20.42 -0.59 15.30
C ASN A 63 21.27 -1.75 14.74
N ALA A 64 20.63 -2.80 14.22
CA ALA A 64 21.29 -3.97 13.64
C ALA A 64 21.92 -3.69 12.28
N VAL A 65 21.48 -2.61 11.61
CA VAL A 65 21.93 -2.26 10.27
C VAL A 65 23.41 -1.87 10.25
N GLN A 66 24.26 -2.71 9.67
CA GLN A 66 25.71 -2.46 9.65
C GLN A 66 26.13 -1.39 8.63
N TRP A 67 25.30 -1.12 7.62
CA TRP A 67 25.61 -0.19 6.54
C TRP A 67 25.20 1.27 6.84
N LEU A 68 24.46 1.53 7.92
CA LEU A 68 24.10 2.90 8.35
C LEU A 68 25.14 3.47 9.31
N THR A 69 25.48 4.75 9.11
CA THR A 69 26.30 5.53 10.03
C THR A 69 25.57 5.75 11.35
N ASN A 70 26.28 5.86 12.48
CA ASN A 70 25.68 6.12 13.80
C ASN A 70 24.76 7.36 13.81
N ILE A 71 25.10 8.39 13.04
CA ILE A 71 24.29 9.61 12.88
C ILE A 71 22.97 9.30 12.15
N GLU A 72 23.02 8.51 11.08
CA GLU A 72 21.84 8.11 10.31
C GLU A 72 20.92 7.22 11.14
N LYS A 73 21.47 6.35 11.99
CA LYS A 73 20.68 5.53 12.94
C LYS A 73 19.92 6.38 13.94
N GLN A 74 20.57 7.40 14.50
CA GLN A 74 19.93 8.34 15.43
C GLN A 74 18.84 9.16 14.74
N LEU A 75 19.11 9.65 13.53
CA LEU A 75 18.11 10.34 12.72
C LEU A 75 16.91 9.45 12.42
N LEU A 76 17.14 8.20 11.98
CA LEU A 76 16.07 7.25 11.67
C LEU A 76 15.22 6.92 12.90
N THR A 77 15.87 6.78 14.07
CA THR A 77 15.17 6.53 15.33
C THR A 77 14.30 7.71 15.73
N ASN A 78 14.78 8.94 15.52
CA ASN A 78 13.99 10.14 15.79
C ASN A 78 12.84 10.31 14.81
N LEU A 79 13.05 10.04 13.52
CA LEU A 79 11.98 10.05 12.51
C LEU A 79 10.91 8.98 12.80
N LEU A 80 11.31 7.77 13.19
CA LEU A 80 10.36 6.72 13.57
C LEU A 80 9.54 7.09 14.82
N ARG A 81 10.14 7.83 15.77
CA ARG A 81 9.42 8.38 16.91
C ARG A 81 8.40 9.44 16.48
N ASP A 82 8.78 10.32 15.56
CA ASP A 82 7.93 11.41 15.09
C ASP A 82 6.78 10.94 14.17
N ASP A 83 7.03 9.95 13.29
CA ASP A 83 6.04 9.44 12.32
C ASP A 83 5.02 8.48 12.94
N VAL A 84 5.41 7.74 13.97
CA VAL A 84 4.59 6.67 14.57
C VAL A 84 4.06 7.06 15.97
N GLY A 85 4.52 8.18 16.56
CA GLY A 85 4.05 8.68 17.85
C GLY A 85 4.42 7.81 19.06
N LEU A 86 5.27 6.80 18.88
CA LEU A 86 5.65 5.88 19.94
C LEU A 86 6.79 6.46 20.79
N VAL A 87 6.42 7.08 21.91
CA VAL A 87 7.35 7.54 22.96
C VAL A 87 8.20 6.36 23.50
N ASP A 88 7.71 5.13 23.39
CA ASP A 88 8.40 3.90 23.79
C ASP A 88 8.48 2.88 22.63
N TYR A 89 9.34 3.14 21.63
CA TYR A 89 9.69 2.13 20.63
C TYR A 89 10.49 0.99 21.27
N ASN A 90 9.78 -0.05 21.73
CA ASN A 90 10.37 -1.32 22.12
C ASN A 90 10.30 -2.28 20.91
N PRO A 91 11.43 -2.66 20.29
CA PRO A 91 11.43 -3.52 19.09
C PRO A 91 10.84 -4.92 19.32
N ALA A 92 10.56 -5.29 20.58
CA ALA A 92 9.88 -6.53 20.95
C ALA A 92 8.34 -6.43 20.96
N SER A 93 7.75 -5.23 21.02
CA SER A 93 6.29 -5.04 21.09
C SER A 93 5.65 -4.65 19.75
N SER A 94 6.44 -4.22 18.76
CA SER A 94 5.95 -3.83 17.42
C SER A 94 5.64 -5.01 16.49
N THR A 95 5.85 -6.25 16.93
CA THR A 95 5.53 -7.46 16.16
C THR A 95 4.17 -8.06 16.45
N GLU A 96 3.44 -7.55 17.45
CA GLU A 96 2.09 -8.02 17.73
C GLU A 96 1.10 -7.29 16.83
N LEU A 97 0.83 -7.89 15.67
CA LEU A 97 -0.24 -7.47 14.75
C LEU A 97 -1.55 -7.40 15.54
N SER A 98 -2.05 -6.19 15.82
CA SER A 98 -3.31 -6.04 16.53
C SER A 98 -4.45 -6.37 15.57
N TRP A 99 -5.29 -7.34 15.91
CA TRP A 99 -6.49 -7.70 15.13
C TRP A 99 -7.42 -6.51 14.88
N ARG A 100 -7.37 -5.51 15.77
CA ARG A 100 -8.11 -4.26 15.63
C ARG A 100 -7.61 -3.43 14.44
N GLU A 101 -6.30 -3.34 14.24
CA GLU A 101 -5.67 -2.66 13.10
C GLU A 101 -6.02 -3.34 11.78
N VAL A 102 -6.01 -4.67 11.76
CA VAL A 102 -6.43 -5.46 10.59
C VAL A 102 -7.88 -5.13 10.24
N HIS A 103 -8.78 -5.13 11.23
CA HIS A 103 -10.18 -4.80 11.02
C HIS A 103 -10.37 -3.37 10.47
N TYR A 104 -9.55 -2.39 10.90
CA TYR A 104 -9.61 -1.02 10.37
C TYR A 104 -9.35 -0.95 8.87
N VAL A 105 -8.39 -1.72 8.36
CA VAL A 105 -8.12 -1.76 6.91
C VAL A 105 -9.32 -2.32 6.14
N PHE A 106 -10.01 -3.30 6.70
CA PHE A 106 -11.20 -3.89 6.06
C PHE A 106 -12.44 -2.98 6.12
N VAL A 107 -12.51 -2.03 7.05
CA VAL A 107 -13.65 -1.10 7.15
C VAL A 107 -13.37 0.24 6.46
N ASP A 108 -12.13 0.50 6.06
CA ASP A 108 -11.77 1.75 5.38
C ASP A 108 -12.41 1.84 3.98
N TRP A 109 -13.39 2.73 3.85
CA TRP A 109 -14.07 3.04 2.60
C TRP A 109 -13.12 3.44 1.45
N LYS A 110 -11.93 3.99 1.75
CA LYS A 110 -10.92 4.34 0.74
C LYS A 110 -10.38 3.10 0.03
N VAL A 111 -10.23 1.98 0.76
CA VAL A 111 -9.78 0.69 0.19
C VAL A 111 -10.80 0.21 -0.83
N TYR A 112 -12.09 0.31 -0.53
CA TYR A 112 -13.16 -0.07 -1.45
C TYR A 112 -13.25 0.84 -2.67
N LEU A 113 -13.03 2.15 -2.51
CA LEU A 113 -12.99 3.06 -3.66
C LEU A 113 -11.81 2.79 -4.59
N TYR A 114 -10.65 2.50 -4.02
CA TYR A 114 -9.47 2.13 -4.79
C TYR A 114 -9.69 0.79 -5.52
N ALA A 115 -10.26 -0.20 -4.85
CA ALA A 115 -10.64 -1.48 -5.44
C ALA A 115 -11.66 -1.31 -6.58
N PHE A 116 -12.70 -0.52 -6.36
CA PHE A 116 -13.73 -0.22 -7.36
C PHE A 116 -13.14 0.44 -8.61
N THR A 117 -12.26 1.44 -8.43
CA THR A 117 -11.57 2.11 -9.54
C THR A 117 -10.69 1.12 -10.32
N THR A 118 -10.01 0.21 -9.61
CA THR A 118 -9.14 -0.81 -10.23
C THR A 118 -9.94 -1.84 -11.03
N VAL A 119 -11.07 -2.31 -10.50
CA VAL A 119 -11.96 -3.28 -11.18
C VAL A 119 -12.71 -2.63 -12.34
N GLY A 120 -13.15 -1.37 -12.20
CA GLY A 120 -13.84 -0.63 -13.24
C GLY A 120 -13.03 -0.51 -14.55
N ASN A 121 -11.70 -0.43 -14.46
CA ASN A 121 -10.81 -0.43 -15.63
C ASN A 121 -10.79 -1.74 -16.44
N LEU A 122 -11.35 -2.84 -15.90
CA LEU A 122 -11.41 -4.14 -16.56
C LEU A 122 -12.76 -4.38 -17.27
N ILE A 123 -13.71 -3.45 -17.19
CA ILE A 123 -15.05 -3.59 -17.79
C ILE A 123 -15.02 -3.07 -19.25
N TYR A 124 -14.22 -3.72 -20.10
CA TYR A 124 -14.34 -3.56 -21.55
C TYR A 124 -15.19 -4.70 -22.09
N ARG A 125 -16.46 -4.41 -22.40
CA ARG A 125 -17.41 -5.40 -22.89
C ARG A 125 -17.22 -5.61 -24.39
N ASP A 126 -17.17 -6.87 -24.84
CA ASP A 126 -16.93 -7.22 -26.25
C ASP A 126 -17.97 -6.63 -27.23
N VAL A 127 -19.19 -6.33 -26.73
CA VAL A 127 -20.28 -5.76 -27.53
C VAL A 127 -20.04 -4.31 -27.98
N ASP A 128 -19.08 -3.60 -27.38
CA ASP A 128 -18.79 -2.20 -27.70
C ASP A 128 -17.60 -2.06 -28.69
N LYS A 129 -17.15 -3.16 -29.31
CA LYS A 129 -16.18 -3.15 -30.42
C LYS A 129 -16.73 -2.39 -31.64
N PRO A 130 -15.92 -1.59 -32.37
CA PRO A 130 -14.46 -1.41 -32.23
C PRO A 130 -14.04 -0.16 -31.42
N THR A 131 -14.95 0.77 -31.11
CA THR A 131 -14.60 2.10 -30.56
C THR A 131 -14.76 2.22 -29.04
N TYR A 132 -15.42 1.27 -28.37
CA TYR A 132 -15.56 1.18 -26.91
C TYR A 132 -15.94 2.49 -26.18
N GLN A 133 -16.70 3.36 -26.83
CA GLN A 133 -16.97 4.72 -26.35
C GLN A 133 -17.64 4.74 -24.97
N ARG A 134 -18.53 3.78 -24.70
CA ARG A 134 -19.21 3.63 -23.40
C ARG A 134 -18.25 3.25 -22.27
N GLY A 135 -17.30 2.34 -22.55
CA GLY A 135 -16.25 1.97 -21.60
C GLY A 135 -15.36 3.17 -21.28
N HIS A 136 -14.90 3.90 -22.30
CA HIS A 136 -14.09 5.11 -22.12
C HIS A 136 -14.83 6.21 -21.36
N ALA A 137 -16.13 6.43 -21.63
CA ALA A 137 -16.93 7.42 -20.90
C ALA A 137 -17.11 7.05 -19.42
N ILE A 138 -17.36 5.78 -19.10
CA ILE A 138 -17.47 5.30 -17.71
C ILE A 138 -16.13 5.45 -16.98
N CYS A 139 -15.02 5.03 -17.60
CA CYS A 139 -13.69 5.19 -17.04
C CYS A 139 -13.34 6.67 -16.80
N GLY A 140 -13.60 7.55 -17.77
CA GLY A 140 -13.39 8.99 -17.62
C GLY A 140 -14.21 9.58 -16.48
N GLY A 141 -15.48 9.17 -16.34
CA GLY A 141 -16.35 9.57 -15.24
C GLY A 141 -15.84 9.11 -13.87
N MET A 142 -15.39 7.86 -13.75
CA MET A 142 -14.82 7.34 -12.50
C MET A 142 -13.51 8.04 -12.12
N ILE A 143 -12.63 8.32 -13.08
CA ILE A 143 -11.40 9.07 -12.83
C ILE A 143 -11.72 10.48 -12.36
N ALA A 144 -12.66 11.17 -13.01
CA ALA A 144 -13.07 12.52 -12.61
C ALA A 144 -13.67 12.54 -11.19
N ALA A 145 -14.56 11.60 -10.86
CA ALA A 145 -15.14 11.49 -9.52
C ALA A 145 -14.06 11.19 -8.46
N SER A 146 -13.10 10.31 -8.76
CA SER A 146 -11.98 9.98 -7.89
C SER A 146 -11.07 11.18 -7.65
N LEU A 147 -10.77 11.97 -8.69
CA LEU A 147 -10.01 13.21 -8.58
C LEU A 147 -10.74 14.25 -7.72
N ILE A 148 -12.03 14.45 -7.94
CA ILE A 148 -12.85 15.37 -7.15
C ILE A 148 -12.84 14.97 -5.68
N LEU A 149 -13.10 13.68 -5.39
CA LEU A 149 -13.08 13.17 -4.03
C LEU A 149 -11.72 13.32 -3.38
N THR A 150 -10.64 13.05 -4.12
CA THR A 150 -9.27 13.22 -3.64
C THR A 150 -8.97 14.67 -3.29
N ILE A 151 -9.40 15.62 -4.13
CA ILE A 151 -9.26 17.06 -3.86
C ILE A 151 -10.06 17.47 -2.62
N ILE A 152 -11.31 16.99 -2.49
CA ILE A 152 -12.14 17.26 -1.32
C ILE A 152 -11.48 16.73 -0.05
N LEU A 153 -11.05 15.45 -0.04
CA LEU A 153 -10.34 14.85 1.08
C LEU A 153 -9.07 15.64 1.41
N ARG A 154 -8.30 16.04 0.40
CA ARG A 154 -7.09 16.83 0.60
C ARG A 154 -7.41 18.18 1.26
N ILE A 155 -8.46 18.87 0.83
CA ILE A 155 -8.90 20.12 1.44
C ILE A 155 -9.38 19.89 2.88
N CYS A 156 -10.17 18.84 3.13
CA CYS A 156 -10.65 18.50 4.48
C CYS A 156 -9.49 18.19 5.43
N LEU A 157 -8.53 17.37 4.98
CA LEU A 157 -7.34 17.02 5.75
C LEU A 157 -6.43 18.24 5.98
N MET A 158 -6.26 19.11 4.98
CA MET A 158 -5.55 20.38 5.16
C MET A 158 -6.23 21.30 6.17
N ARG A 159 -7.56 21.38 6.14
CA ARG A 159 -8.35 22.18 7.09
C ARG A 159 -8.22 21.62 8.50
N GLU A 160 -8.30 20.30 8.66
CA GLU A 160 -8.15 19.64 9.95
C GLU A 160 -6.71 19.78 10.49
N ASN A 161 -5.70 19.61 9.66
CA ASN A 161 -4.30 19.88 10.03
C ASN A 161 -4.11 21.33 10.49
N ARG A 162 -4.74 22.30 9.81
CA ARG A 162 -4.69 23.73 10.18
C ARG A 162 -5.46 24.04 11.47
N ARG A 163 -6.57 23.34 11.74
CA ARG A 163 -7.27 23.42 13.04
C ARG A 163 -6.34 22.96 14.15
N ARG A 164 -5.67 21.81 13.96
CA ARG A 164 -4.77 21.20 14.94
C ARG A 164 -3.52 22.03 15.25
N THR A 165 -2.99 22.79 14.28
CA THR A 165 -1.86 23.71 14.55
C THR A 165 -2.21 24.89 15.44
N ASN A 166 -3.50 25.19 15.61
CA ASN A 166 -3.97 26.32 16.42
C ASN A 166 -4.44 25.90 17.82
N LEU A 167 -4.38 24.61 18.17
CA LEU A 167 -4.75 24.10 19.50
C LEU A 167 -3.66 24.41 20.53
N SER A 168 -4.06 24.83 21.72
CA SER A 168 -3.15 24.95 22.87
C SER A 168 -2.62 23.57 23.29
N PRO A 169 -1.40 23.45 23.84
CA PRO A 169 -0.87 22.17 24.33
C PRO A 169 -1.80 21.44 25.31
N GLU A 170 -2.55 22.18 26.13
CA GLU A 170 -3.52 21.63 27.09
C GLU A 170 -4.79 21.10 26.40
N GLU A 171 -5.25 21.78 25.35
CA GLU A 171 -6.42 21.36 24.55
C GLU A 171 -6.09 20.12 23.71
N TYR A 172 -4.88 20.05 23.16
CA TYR A 172 -4.41 18.88 22.43
C TYR A 172 -4.34 17.65 23.34
N GLN A 173 -3.77 17.79 24.55
CA GLN A 173 -3.73 16.70 25.52
C GLN A 173 -5.13 16.28 25.98
N HIS A 174 -6.07 17.22 26.08
CA HIS A 174 -7.47 16.90 26.37
C HIS A 174 -8.13 16.12 25.23
N GLU A 175 -7.98 16.55 23.96
CA GLU A 175 -8.50 15.82 22.78
C GLU A 175 -7.86 14.43 22.65
N ALA A 176 -6.57 14.29 22.97
CA ALA A 176 -5.84 13.00 22.97
C ALA A 176 -6.21 12.10 24.15
N SER A 177 -6.72 12.65 25.25
CA SER A 177 -7.16 11.90 26.44
C SER A 177 -8.57 11.29 26.31
N VAL A 178 -9.31 11.66 25.26
CA VAL A 178 -10.63 11.09 24.97
C VAL A 178 -10.46 9.64 24.54
N ASP A 179 -11.15 8.74 25.25
CA ASP A 179 -11.11 7.28 25.12
C ASP A 179 -10.80 6.78 23.70
N GLU A 180 -9.64 6.13 23.55
CA GLU A 180 -9.18 5.48 22.32
C GLU A 180 -10.20 4.49 21.75
N SER A 181 -11.17 4.01 22.54
CA SER A 181 -12.24 3.15 22.06
C SER A 181 -13.22 3.86 21.11
N ILE A 182 -13.35 5.18 21.23
CA ILE A 182 -14.26 6.04 20.44
C ILE A 182 -13.48 6.88 19.41
N ASN A 183 -12.19 7.14 19.65
CA ASN A 183 -11.37 7.95 18.77
C ASN A 183 -10.98 7.19 17.49
N TRP A 184 -11.78 7.35 16.43
CA TRP A 184 -11.55 6.77 15.09
C TRP A 184 -10.42 7.47 14.31
N HIS A 185 -9.77 8.46 14.91
CA HIS A 185 -8.64 9.17 14.34
C HIS A 185 -7.37 8.74 15.07
N LEU A 186 -6.56 7.90 14.43
CA LEU A 186 -5.17 7.69 14.84
C LEU A 186 -4.51 9.08 14.99
N ASP A 187 -3.77 9.30 16.07
CA ASP A 187 -3.13 10.59 16.41
C ASP A 187 -1.93 10.91 15.50
N VAL A 188 -2.09 10.66 14.20
CA VAL A 188 -1.07 10.85 13.16
C VAL A 188 -1.30 12.21 12.51
N ARG A 189 -0.25 13.02 12.46
CA ARG A 189 -0.23 14.23 11.63
C ARG A 189 -0.36 13.81 10.18
N TYR A 190 -1.42 14.23 9.47
CA TYR A 190 -1.61 13.83 8.07
C TYR A 190 -0.54 14.51 7.20
N VAL A 191 0.52 13.78 6.87
CA VAL A 191 1.56 14.23 5.93
C VAL A 191 0.95 14.23 4.52
N LEU A 192 0.92 15.40 3.88
CA LEU A 192 0.19 15.70 2.63
C LEU A 192 1.08 15.95 1.42
#